data_AF-A0A0M9YHL3-F1
#
_entry.id   AF-A0A0M9YHL3-F1
#
_cell.length_a   1.000
_cell.length_b   1.000
_cell.length_c   1.000
_cell.angle_alpha   90.00
_cell.angle_beta   90.00
_cell.angle_gamma   90.00
#
_symmetry.space_group_name_H-M   'P 1'
#
loop_
_entity.id
_entity.type
_entity.pdbx_description
1 polymer ?
#
loop_
_entity_poly.entity_id
_entity_poly.type
_entity_poly.pdbx_seq_one_letter_code
_entity_poly.pdbx_strand_id
1 'polypeptide(L)' 'MTNSPSQDQRRAIADIVTAVHDGRQWRVSILLDRFVTEADLPSLMALRQALANDVARQHPC' A
#
# COMPACT_ATOMS: atom_id res chain seq x y z
N MET A 1 5.23 -21.60 -5.99
CA MET A 1 6.02 -20.35 -5.87
C MET A 1 5.24 -19.41 -4.99
N THR A 2 5.68 -19.17 -3.76
CA THR A 2 5.04 -18.18 -2.87
C THR A 2 5.39 -16.79 -3.39
N ASN A 3 4.48 -16.17 -4.14
CA ASN A 3 4.63 -14.80 -4.65
C ASN A 3 4.43 -13.80 -3.50
N SER A 4 5.40 -13.74 -2.59
CA SER A 4 5.47 -12.69 -1.59
C SER A 4 6.06 -11.44 -2.23
N PRO A 5 5.58 -10.23 -1.87
CA PRO A 5 6.08 -9.00 -2.46
C PRO A 5 7.58 -8.84 -2.21
N SER A 6 8.28 -8.35 -3.24
CA SER A 6 9.70 -8.00 -3.16
C SER A 6 9.95 -6.97 -2.05
N GLN A 7 11.21 -6.80 -1.66
CA GLN A 7 11.55 -5.80 -0.65
C GLN A 7 11.17 -4.39 -1.09
N ASP A 8 11.34 -4.07 -2.38
CA ASP A 8 10.98 -2.79 -2.97
C ASP A 8 9.45 -2.59 -2.97
N GLN A 9 8.69 -3.63 -3.31
CA GLN A 9 7.22 -3.60 -3.25
C GLN A 9 6.74 -3.42 -1.81
N ARG A 10 7.35 -4.10 -0.83
CA ARG A 10 7.04 -3.92 0.58
C ARG A 10 7.29 -2.49 1.05
N ARG A 11 8.38 -1.87 0.59
CA ARG A 11 8.69 -0.47 0.91
C ARG A 11 7.69 0.50 0.26
N ALA A 12 7.34 0.28 -1.00
CA ALA A 12 6.32 1.06 -1.68
C ALA A 12 4.95 0.97 -0.97
N ILE A 13 4.55 -0.23 -0.54
CA ILE A 13 3.32 -0.42 0.24
C ILE A 13 3.36 0.39 1.55
N ALA A 14 4.47 0.34 2.28
CA ALA A 14 4.63 1.10 3.52
C ALA A 14 4.56 2.62 3.29
N ASP A 15 5.16 3.11 2.20
CA ASP A 15 5.13 4.52 1.83
C ASP A 15 3.71 4.99 1.45
N ILE A 16 2.95 4.15 0.74
CA ILE A 16 1.53 4.42 0.40
C ILE A 16 0.68 4.45 1.67
N VAL A 17 0.79 3.45 2.54
CA VAL A 17 0.02 3.39 3.80
C VAL A 17 0.33 4.61 4.66
N THR A 18 1.60 4.99 4.80
CA THR A 18 2.00 6.20 5.54
C THR A 18 1.43 7.47 4.90
N ALA A 19 1.43 7.57 3.57
CA ALA A 19 0.85 8.73 2.90
C ALA A 19 -0.67 8.84 3.06
N VAL A 20 -1.38 7.69 3.09
CA VAL A 20 -2.81 7.61 3.39
C VAL A 20 -3.07 8.02 4.84
N HIS A 21 -2.28 7.47 5.77
CA HIS A 21 -2.36 7.78 7.18
C HIS A 21 -2.21 9.28 7.47
N ASP A 22 -1.22 9.92 6.82
CA ASP A 22 -0.94 11.34 6.98
C ASP A 22 -1.92 12.26 6.21
N GLY A 23 -2.93 11.69 5.54
CA GLY A 23 -3.91 12.46 4.76
C GLY A 23 -3.34 13.17 3.53
N ARG A 24 -2.15 12.78 3.05
CA ARG A 24 -1.46 13.45 1.93
C ARG A 24 -1.96 12.93 0.57
N GLN A 25 -3.18 13.31 0.19
CA GLN A 25 -3.87 12.82 -1.02
C GLN A 25 -3.04 12.95 -2.30
N TRP A 26 -2.34 14.08 -2.51
CA TRP A 26 -1.50 14.27 -3.71
C TRP A 26 -0.35 13.24 -3.80
N ARG A 27 0.24 12.90 -2.64
CA ARG A 27 1.35 11.94 -2.56
C ARG A 27 0.84 10.51 -2.72
N VAL A 28 -0.35 10.21 -2.19
CA VAL A 28 -1.02 8.92 -2.38
C VAL A 28 -1.25 8.66 -3.88
N SER A 29 -1.79 9.63 -4.62
CA SER A 29 -2.02 9.46 -6.06
C SER A 29 -0.74 9.13 -6.83
N ILE A 30 0.35 9.86 -6.58
CA ILE A 30 1.65 9.62 -7.24
C ILE A 30 2.21 8.24 -6.90
N LEU A 31 2.17 7.85 -5.63
CA LEU A 31 2.72 6.56 -5.19
C LEU A 31 1.89 5.38 -5.69
N LEU A 32 0.57 5.51 -5.72
CA LEU A 32 -0.33 4.49 -6.27
C LEU A 32 -0.14 4.29 -7.77
N ASP A 33 -0.06 5.38 -8.54
CA ASP A 33 0.12 5.32 -9.99
C ASP A 33 1.42 4.58 -10.37
N ARG A 34 2.51 4.95 -9.69
CA ARG A 34 3.80 4.27 -9.86
C ARG A 34 3.74 2.80 -9.44
N PHE A 35 3.10 2.49 -8.31
CA PHE A 35 3.03 1.12 -7.81
C PHE A 35 2.20 0.22 -8.72
N VAL A 36 1.03 0.67 -9.19
CA VAL A 36 0.12 -0.13 -10.03
C VAL A 36 0.72 -0.42 -11.40
N THR A 37 1.57 0.46 -11.92
CA THR A 37 2.26 0.27 -13.21
C THR A 37 3.19 -0.96 -13.20
N GLU A 38 3.81 -1.26 -12.06
CA GLU A 38 4.82 -2.32 -11.93
C GLU A 38 4.36 -3.50 -11.04
N ALA A 39 3.21 -3.38 -10.37
CA ALA A 39 2.75 -4.38 -9.40
C ALA A 39 2.10 -5.60 -10.04
N ASP A 40 2.44 -6.77 -9.51
CA ASP A 40 1.72 -8.01 -9.77
C ASP A 40 0.49 -8.14 -8.83
N LEU A 41 -0.40 -9.06 -9.16
CA LEU A 41 -1.62 -9.30 -8.39
C LEU A 41 -1.34 -9.57 -6.88
N PRO A 42 -0.34 -10.37 -6.49
CA PRO A 42 0.04 -10.55 -5.08
C PRO A 42 0.40 -9.24 -4.37
N SER A 43 1.13 -8.33 -5.03
CA SER A 43 1.50 -7.04 -4.45
C SER A 43 0.31 -6.10 -4.29
N LEU A 44 -0.63 -6.13 -5.23
CA LEU A 44 -1.90 -5.40 -5.10
C LEU A 44 -2.74 -5.93 -3.93
N MET A 45 -2.78 -7.25 -3.72
CA MET A 45 -3.47 -7.85 -2.58
C MET A 45 -2.80 -7.50 -1.26
N ALA A 46 -1.46 -7.47 -1.22
CA ALA A 46 -0.70 -7.04 -0.05
C ALA A 46 -0.96 -5.57 0.30
N LEU A 47 -1.02 -4.68 -0.70
CA LEU A 47 -1.38 -3.28 -0.51
C LEU A 47 -2.80 -3.13 0.05
N ARG A 48 -3.78 -3.85 -0.52
CA ARG A 48 -5.17 -3.83 -0.04
C ARG A 48 -5.26 -4.24 1.42
N GLN A 49 -4.58 -5.33 1.80
CA GLN A 49 -4.58 -5.80 3.18
C GLN A 49 -3.92 -4.79 4.13
N ALA A 50 -2.82 -4.17 3.72
CA ALA A 50 -2.13 -3.17 4.53
C ALA A 50 -2.99 -1.93 4.79
N LEU A 51 -3.71 -1.45 3.76
CA LEU A 51 -4.65 -0.33 3.90
C LEU A 51 -5.84 -0.69 4.80
N ALA A 52 -6.43 -1.88 4.63
CA ALA A 52 -7.53 -2.34 5.48
C ALA A 52 -7.11 -2.43 6.96
N ASN A 53 -5.90 -2.91 7.22
CA ASN A 53 -5.34 -2.97 8.57
C ASN A 53 -5.11 -1.57 9.16
N ASP A 54 -4.68 -0.60 8.35
CA ASP A 54 -4.46 0.78 8.82
C ASP A 54 -5.79 1.48 9.16
N VAL A 55 -6.80 1.34 8.29
CA VAL A 55 -8.16 1.87 8.55
C VAL A 55 -8.74 1.28 9.84
N ALA A 56 -8.59 -0.02 10.06
CA ALA A 56 -9.03 -0.67 11.31
C ALA A 56 -8.33 -0.13 12.56
N ARG A 57 -7.09 0.36 12.44
CA ARG A 57 -6.37 1.02 13.56
C ARG A 57 -6.82 2.45 13.79
N GLN A 58 -7.16 3.18 12.72
CA GLN A 58 -7.62 4.57 12.82
C GLN A 58 -9.05 4.68 13.36
N HIS A 59 -9.89 3.67 13.08
CA HIS A 59 -11.27 3.61 13.52
C HIS A 59 -11.53 2.34 14.35
N PRO A 60 -11.03 2.29 15.61
CA PRO A 60 -11.41 1.22 16.52
C PRO A 60 -12.90 1.37 16.87
N CYS A 61 -13.68 0.32 16.65
CA CYS A 61 -15.09 0.23 17.05
C CYS A 61 -15.26 0.38 18.57
#